data_AF-A0A3N5TLD0-F1
#
_entry.id   AF-A0A3N5TLD0-F1
#
_cell.length_a   1.000
_cell.length_b   1.000
_cell.length_c   1.000
_cell.angle_alpha   90.00
_cell.angle_beta   90.00
_cell.angle_gamma   90.00
#
_symmetry.space_group_name_H-M   'P 1'
#
loop_
_entity.id
_entity.type
_entity.pdbx_description
1 polymer ?
#
loop_
_entity_poly.entity_id
_entity_poly.type
_entity_poly.pdbx_seq_one_letter_code
_entity_poly.pdbx_strand_id
1 'polypeptide(L)' 'MAEQTKDEGKSFCAQLEKSPSGIRGLDEITNGGLPKGRPTLVCGAAGCGKTLFAMEFLVKGATE' A
#
# COMPACT_ATOMS: atom_id res chain seq x y z
N MET A 1 28.64 26.62 17.32
CA MET A 1 29.36 25.48 16.72
C MET A 1 28.33 24.72 15.91
N ALA A 2 28.25 25.05 14.63
CA ALA A 2 27.32 24.46 13.68
C ALA A 2 27.95 23.18 13.14
N GLU A 3 27.17 22.11 13.04
CA GLU A 3 27.41 21.13 11.99
C GLU A 3 26.05 20.66 11.44
N GLN A 4 25.63 21.38 10.40
CA GLN A 4 24.78 20.85 9.35
C GLN A 4 25.52 19.69 8.66
N THR A 5 24.93 18.50 8.68
CA THR A 5 25.19 17.46 7.68
C THR A 5 23.83 17.01 7.13
N LYS A 6 23.38 17.69 6.09
CA LYS A 6 23.38 17.22 4.70
C LYS A 6 22.21 16.28 4.40
N ASP A 7 21.20 16.88 3.76
CA ASP A 7 20.29 16.23 2.83
C ASP A 7 21.11 15.47 1.78
N GLU A 8 21.43 14.21 2.06
CA GLU A 8 21.98 13.29 1.07
C GLU A 8 20.86 12.34 0.64
N GLY A 9 20.55 12.37 -0.65
CA GLY A 9 19.47 11.63 -1.28
C GLY A 9 19.42 10.16 -0.87
N LYS A 10 18.60 9.84 0.12
CA LYS A 10 18.32 8.46 0.52
C LYS A 10 17.51 7.82 -0.60
N SER A 11 18.08 6.80 -1.22
CA SER A 11 17.39 5.84 -2.08
C SER A 11 15.96 5.61 -1.60
N PHE A 12 15.00 5.65 -2.52
CA PHE A 12 13.55 5.46 -2.32
C PHE A 12 13.17 4.06 -1.78
N CYS A 13 14.14 3.33 -1.21
CA CYS A 13 14.09 1.95 -0.76
C CYS A 13 14.18 1.83 0.77
N ALA A 14 13.59 2.77 1.53
CA ALA A 14 13.24 2.46 2.91
C ALA A 14 12.17 1.36 2.87
N GLN A 15 12.39 0.23 3.55
CA GLN A 15 11.41 -0.85 3.62
C GLN A 15 10.09 -0.30 4.17
N LEU A 16 9.12 -0.08 3.27
CA LEU A 16 7.79 0.39 3.64
C LEU A 16 7.12 -0.68 4.48
N GLU A 17 6.69 -0.32 5.69
CA GLU A 17 5.82 -1.19 6.49
C GLU A 17 4.51 -1.40 5.71
N LYS A 18 4.15 -2.66 5.48
CA LYS A 18 2.95 -3.03 4.72
C LYS A 18 1.95 -3.74 5.62
N SER A 19 0.68 -3.51 5.33
CA SER A 19 -0.44 -4.21 5.94
C SER A 19 -1.05 -5.16 4.89
N PRO A 20 -1.25 -6.45 5.22
CA PRO A 20 -1.99 -7.37 4.37
C PRO A 20 -3.37 -6.82 4.02
N SER A 21 -3.80 -7.06 2.79
CA SER A 21 -5.13 -6.64 2.32
C SER A 21 -6.21 -7.71 2.53
N GLY A 22 -5.79 -8.95 2.85
CA GLY A 22 -6.63 -10.15 2.87
C GLY A 22 -6.94 -10.70 1.47
N ILE A 23 -6.65 -9.93 0.42
CA ILE A 23 -6.80 -10.36 -0.95
C ILE A 23 -5.52 -11.08 -1.37
N ARG A 24 -5.51 -12.42 -1.30
CA ARG A 24 -4.33 -13.24 -1.61
C ARG A 24 -3.59 -12.83 -2.88
N GLY A 25 -4.30 -12.66 -3.99
CA GLY A 25 -3.68 -12.26 -5.26
C GLY A 25 -3.07 -10.86 -5.22
N LEU A 26 -3.66 -9.92 -4.47
CA LEU A 26 -3.09 -8.59 -4.30
C LEU A 26 -1.85 -8.64 -3.40
N ASP A 27 -1.90 -9.38 -2.30
CA ASP A 27 -0.81 -9.50 -1.35
C ASP A 27 0.41 -10.20 -1.97
N GLU A 28 0.20 -11.19 -2.84
CA GLU A 28 1.23 -11.83 -3.65
C GLU A 28 1.90 -10.82 -4.59
N ILE A 29 1.12 -10.02 -5.33
CA ILE A 29 1.64 -9.03 -6.30
C ILE A 29 2.37 -7.89 -5.57
N THR A 30 1.82 -7.44 -4.45
CA THR A 30 2.35 -6.30 -3.68
C THR A 30 3.43 -6.71 -2.70
N ASN A 31 3.74 -8.00 -2.56
CA ASN A 31 4.68 -8.55 -1.58
C ASN A 31 4.31 -8.14 -0.14
N GLY A 32 3.11 -8.53 0.31
CA GLY A 32 2.65 -8.32 1.69
C GLY A 32 1.64 -7.18 1.88
N GLY A 33 0.99 -6.72 0.82
CA GLY A 33 -0.16 -5.81 0.90
C GLY A 33 0.18 -4.33 0.70
N LEU A 34 -0.65 -3.47 1.30
CA LEU A 34 -0.64 -2.03 1.06
C LEU A 34 0.25 -1.28 2.06
N PRO A 35 0.86 -0.13 1.69
CA PRO A 35 1.67 0.67 2.61
C PRO A 35 0.88 1.13 3.83
N LYS A 36 1.41 0.87 5.03
CA LYS A 36 0.77 1.24 6.29
C LYS A 36 0.85 2.75 6.53
N GLY A 37 -0.21 3.31 7.08
CA GLY A 37 -0.28 4.74 7.42
C GLY A 37 -0.30 5.68 6.22
N ARG A 38 -0.58 5.16 5.01
CA ARG A 38 -0.64 5.95 3.78
C ARG A 38 -1.89 5.59 2.96
N PRO A 39 -2.53 6.57 2.31
CA PRO A 39 -3.63 6.29 1.40
C PRO A 39 -3.11 5.58 0.13
N THR A 40 -3.89 4.63 -0.38
CA THR A 40 -3.62 3.93 -1.65
C THR A 40 -4.74 4.25 -2.65
N LEU A 41 -4.38 4.63 -3.87
CA LEU A 41 -5.34 4.94 -4.94
C LEU A 41 -5.57 3.72 -5.85
N VAL A 42 -6.83 3.36 -6.04
CA VAL A 42 -7.25 2.35 -7.02
C VAL A 42 -7.93 3.06 -8.19
N CYS A 43 -7.32 2.99 -9.38
CA CYS A 43 -7.81 3.66 -10.59
C CYS A 43 -8.05 2.67 -11.74
N GLY A 44 -8.94 3.04 -12.67
CA GLY A 44 -9.32 2.23 -13.82
C GLY A 44 -10.60 2.71 -14.48
N ALA A 45 -10.89 2.23 -15.69
CA ALA A 45 -12.09 2.60 -16.45
C ALA A 45 -13.41 2.17 -15.76
N ALA A 46 -14.53 2.66 -16.28
CA ALA A 46 -15.85 2.20 -15.84
C ALA A 46 -15.99 0.68 -16.07
N GLY A 47 -16.60 -0.04 -15.12
CA GLY A 47 -16.78 -1.49 -15.23
C GLY A 47 -15.57 -2.35 -14.82
N CYS A 48 -14.39 -1.78 -14.51
CA CYS A 48 -13.21 -2.56 -14.06
C CYS A 48 -13.31 -3.15 -12.64
N GLY A 49 -14.48 -3.09 -11.99
CA GLY A 49 -14.67 -3.71 -10.68
C GLY A 49 -14.10 -2.96 -9.47
N LYS A 50 -13.77 -1.66 -9.57
CA LYS A 50 -13.22 -0.88 -8.42
C LYS A 50 -14.08 -0.92 -7.16
N THR A 51 -15.40 -0.83 -7.31
CA THR A 51 -16.34 -0.93 -6.18
C THR A 51 -16.35 -2.32 -5.56
N LEU A 52 -16.31 -3.36 -6.40
CA LEU A 52 -16.24 -4.75 -5.94
C LEU A 52 -14.92 -5.01 -5.20
N PHE A 53 -13.80 -4.52 -5.76
CA PHE A 53 -12.48 -4.57 -5.12
C PHE A 53 -12.50 -3.88 -3.75
N ALA A 54 -13.11 -2.69 -3.65
CA ALA A 54 -13.21 -1.97 -2.38
C ALA A 54 -14.04 -2.74 -1.34
N MET A 55 -15.15 -3.35 -1.75
CA MET A 55 -15.96 -4.19 -0.85
C MET A 55 -15.19 -5.43 -0.40
N GLU A 56 -14.52 -6.12 -1.30
CA GLU A 56 -13.69 -7.28 -0.99
C GLU A 56 -12.59 -6.92 0.02
N PHE A 57 -11.90 -5.80 -0.21
CA PHE A 57 -10.89 -5.27 0.72
C PHE A 57 -11.47 -4.95 2.10
N LEU A 58 -12.65 -4.34 2.16
CA LEU A 58 -13.30 -4.00 3.43
C LEU A 58 -13.75 -5.25 4.21
N VAL A 59 -14.38 -6.21 3.53
CA VAL A 59 -14.87 -7.43 4.18
C VAL A 59 -13.68 -8.25 4.67
N LYS A 60 -12.72 -8.53 3.79
CA LYS A 60 -11.55 -9.36 4.15
C LYS A 60 -10.65 -8.68 5.16
N GLY A 61 -10.34 -7.40 4.96
CA GLY A 61 -9.53 -6.63 5.89
C GLY A 61 -10.18 -6.40 7.27
N ALA A 62 -11.49 -6.68 7.42
CA ALA A 62 -12.17 -6.67 8.70
C ALA A 62 -12.26 -8.05 9.36
N THR A 63 -12.18 -9.15 8.59
CA THR A 63 -12.37 -10.52 9.10
C THR A 63 -11.08 -11.31 9.27
N GLU A 64 -10.03 -10.97 8.51
CA GLU A 64 -8.72 -11.63 8.52
C GLU A 64 -7.69 -10.81 9.32
#